data_AF-A0A836ZQI9-F1
#
_entry.id   AF-A0A836ZQI9-F1
#
_cell.length_a   1.000
_cell.length_b   1.000
_cell.length_c   1.000
_cell.angle_alpha   90.00
_cell.angle_beta   90.00
_cell.angle_gamma   90.00
#
_symmetry.space_group_name_H-M   'P 1'
#
loop_
_entity.id
_entity.type
_entity.pdbx_description
1 polymer ?
#
loop_
_entity_poly.entity_id
_entity_poly.type
_entity_poly.pdbx_seq_one_letter_code
_entity_poly.pdbx_strand_id
1 'polypeptide(L)'
;QGRKPNGAWRVDAAQYDPRVWGNDYTESSGWTFAFTAPHDGEGLAALYGGRAALAAKLDTFFATPETAKARFAGSYGNTIHEMTEARDVRMGMYAHSNQTAHHIPWMYLYAGQPWKTQRITREILARLYLGSEIGQGYAGDEDNGEMSAWYLFAALGLYPLRMGAPEYVIGSPLFKQARVHLPGGGMLTVNAPQNSPQNVYVQSLKLNGKPWRKTWLPHAAIAKGATLDFEMGPTPSRWGSGPDDVPPSLTAQGKRPAPLGDLLGADARVSLDDGREATALHDDDAGTVVAVLRASTITLSGLEHGTPRLYTLTSGTAAIGASAWTLEARSAGGAWKIVDQRSDERFQWPLQTRPFRITTPGAYAEYRLRLKMPARAELAEIELLGDLPQTR
;
A
#
# COMPACT_ATOMS: atom_id res chain seq x y z
N GLN A 1 9.77 8.21 9.73
CA GLN A 1 10.63 8.21 10.93
C GLN A 1 10.08 7.19 11.91
N GLY A 2 10.95 6.39 12.53
CA GLY A 2 10.50 5.44 13.55
C GLY A 2 9.97 6.14 14.79
N ARG A 3 9.02 5.49 15.46
CA ARG A 3 8.47 5.90 16.76
C ARG A 3 8.75 4.82 17.78
N LYS A 4 8.98 5.24 19.02
CA LYS A 4 9.07 4.36 20.19
C LYS A 4 7.66 3.89 20.59
N PRO A 5 7.52 2.82 21.39
CA PRO A 5 6.21 2.33 21.86
C PRO A 5 5.36 3.42 22.56
N ASN A 6 6.00 4.37 23.23
CA ASN A 6 5.33 5.51 23.87
C ASN A 6 4.93 6.64 22.90
N GLY A 7 5.02 6.42 21.58
CA GLY A 7 4.65 7.38 20.54
C GLY A 7 5.69 8.45 20.21
N ALA A 8 6.75 8.60 21.01
CA ALA A 8 7.80 9.58 20.74
C ALA A 8 8.64 9.21 19.51
N TRP A 9 9.13 10.21 18.76
CA TRP A 9 10.07 9.96 17.66
C TRP A 9 11.36 9.32 18.17
N ARG A 10 11.93 8.40 17.39
CA ARG A 10 13.23 7.78 17.73
C ARG A 10 14.37 8.79 17.69
N VAL A 11 14.34 9.71 16.73
CA VAL A 11 15.34 10.75 16.50
C VAL A 11 14.67 12.11 16.56
N ASP A 12 15.29 13.05 17.28
CA ASP A 12 14.80 14.42 17.32
C ASP A 12 14.81 15.06 15.93
N ALA A 13 13.77 15.84 15.62
CA ALA A 13 13.58 16.42 14.29
C ALA A 13 14.78 17.26 13.82
N ALA A 14 15.46 17.96 14.73
CA ALA A 14 16.64 18.78 14.43
C ALA A 14 17.90 17.95 14.07
N GLN A 15 17.93 16.67 14.45
CA GLN A 15 19.05 15.74 14.21
C GLN A 15 18.74 14.73 13.10
N TYR A 16 17.49 14.68 12.64
CA TYR A 16 17.07 13.71 11.64
C TYR A 16 17.65 14.02 10.26
N ASP A 17 18.52 13.13 9.77
CA ASP A 17 19.01 13.14 8.40
C ASP A 17 18.34 12.00 7.59
N PRO A 18 17.48 12.32 6.61
CA PRO A 18 16.77 11.31 5.81
C PRO A 18 17.69 10.49 4.90
N ARG A 19 18.98 10.84 4.78
CA ARG A 19 19.98 10.05 4.03
C ARG A 19 20.57 8.91 4.85
N VAL A 20 20.36 8.87 6.16
CA VAL A 20 20.88 7.78 6.99
C VAL A 20 20.10 6.49 6.67
N TRP A 21 20.84 5.46 6.25
CA TRP A 21 20.33 4.13 5.93
C TRP A 21 20.11 3.30 7.21
N GLY A 22 19.25 2.28 7.11
CA GLY A 22 19.01 1.38 8.23
C GLY A 22 18.16 2.00 9.35
N ASN A 23 18.27 1.44 10.54
CA ASN A 23 17.49 1.74 11.75
C ASN A 23 15.99 1.47 11.56
N ASP A 24 15.26 2.47 11.05
CA ASP A 24 13.80 2.41 10.86
C ASP A 24 13.43 1.88 9.47
N TYR A 25 14.44 1.72 8.62
CA TYR A 25 14.29 1.41 7.20
C TYR A 25 15.18 0.21 6.88
N THR A 26 14.68 -0.70 6.06
CA THR A 26 15.45 -1.83 5.56
C THR A 26 15.99 -1.49 4.18
N GLU A 27 17.29 -1.71 3.98
CA GLU A 27 18.03 -1.56 2.71
C GLU A 27 17.76 -0.23 1.99
N SER A 28 17.50 0.80 2.78
CA SER A 28 17.20 2.12 2.28
C SER A 28 17.28 3.15 3.38
N SER A 29 16.83 4.36 3.07
CA SER A 29 16.82 5.50 3.97
C SER A 29 15.44 6.17 4.03
N GLY A 30 15.33 7.18 4.89
CA GLY A 30 14.11 7.97 5.03
C GLY A 30 13.67 8.69 3.77
N TRP A 31 14.57 8.93 2.82
CA TRP A 31 14.22 9.50 1.51
C TRP A 31 13.33 8.56 0.68
N THR A 32 13.64 7.27 0.64
CA THR A 32 12.86 6.28 -0.13
C THR A 32 11.51 6.01 0.55
N PHE A 33 11.54 5.80 1.87
CA PHE A 33 10.34 5.55 2.67
C PHE A 33 9.45 6.78 2.88
N ALA A 34 9.85 7.95 2.36
CA ALA A 34 9.01 9.14 2.30
C ALA A 34 7.78 8.98 1.39
N PHE A 35 7.74 7.93 0.57
CA PHE A 35 6.74 7.71 -0.48
C PHE A 35 6.07 6.33 -0.43
N THR A 36 6.27 5.52 0.61
CA THR A 36 5.76 4.14 0.73
C THR A 36 4.29 4.06 1.15
N ALA A 37 3.44 4.86 0.51
CA ALA A 37 1.98 4.81 0.65
C ALA A 37 1.28 4.78 -0.72
N PRO A 38 1.64 3.85 -1.64
CA PRO A 38 1.06 3.82 -2.98
C PRO A 38 -0.46 3.56 -2.94
N HIS A 39 -0.95 2.90 -1.88
CA HIS A 39 -2.37 2.64 -1.65
C HIS A 39 -3.19 3.91 -1.36
N ASP A 40 -2.54 4.98 -0.90
CA ASP A 40 -3.17 6.24 -0.50
C ASP A 40 -2.35 7.47 -0.91
N GLY A 41 -2.13 7.62 -2.22
CA GLY A 41 -1.33 8.72 -2.76
C GLY A 41 -1.93 10.11 -2.54
N GLU A 42 -3.26 10.24 -2.55
CA GLU A 42 -3.95 11.49 -2.16
C GLU A 42 -3.72 11.81 -0.68
N GLY A 43 -3.78 10.81 0.19
CA GLY A 43 -3.45 10.97 1.60
C GLY A 43 -2.02 11.44 1.83
N LEU A 44 -1.06 10.82 1.12
CA LEU A 44 0.33 11.26 1.13
C LEU A 44 0.48 12.70 0.63
N ALA A 45 -0.18 13.06 -0.46
CA ALA A 45 -0.18 14.42 -0.97
C ALA A 45 -0.70 15.40 0.08
N ALA A 46 -1.81 15.09 0.76
CA ALA A 46 -2.37 15.92 1.81
C ALA A 46 -1.42 16.11 3.00
N LEU A 47 -0.66 15.08 3.39
CA LEU A 47 0.36 15.18 4.46
C LEU A 47 1.52 16.11 4.08
N TYR A 48 1.89 16.18 2.79
CA TYR A 48 2.90 17.13 2.30
C TYR A 48 2.37 18.55 2.08
N GLY A 49 1.06 18.78 2.15
CA GLY A 49 0.44 20.08 1.87
C GLY A 49 -0.18 20.21 0.48
N GLY A 50 -0.46 19.09 -0.19
CA GLY A 50 -1.16 18.98 -1.47
C GLY A 50 -0.27 18.53 -2.63
N ARG A 51 -0.87 18.42 -3.82
CA ARG A 51 -0.25 17.88 -5.04
C ARG A 51 1.06 18.58 -5.40
N ALA A 52 1.10 19.92 -5.32
CA ALA A 52 2.28 20.71 -5.66
C ALA A 52 3.43 20.47 -4.67
N ALA A 53 3.13 20.33 -3.37
CA ALA A 53 4.14 20.06 -2.36
C ALA A 53 4.68 18.62 -2.46
N LEU A 54 3.82 17.65 -2.78
CA LEU A 54 4.26 16.29 -3.13
C LEU A 54 5.21 16.31 -4.34
N ALA A 55 4.85 17.04 -5.42
CA ALA A 55 5.73 17.18 -6.58
C ALA A 55 7.09 17.78 -6.20
N ALA A 56 7.11 18.85 -5.39
CA ALA A 56 8.36 19.47 -4.95
C ALA A 56 9.21 18.53 -4.08
N LYS A 57 8.59 17.70 -3.24
CA LYS A 57 9.28 16.69 -2.43
C LYS A 57 9.91 15.61 -3.33
N LEU A 58 9.18 15.13 -4.34
CA LEU A 58 9.71 14.20 -5.34
C LEU A 58 10.83 14.84 -6.16
N ASP A 59 10.70 16.10 -6.59
CA ASP A 59 11.74 16.82 -7.31
C ASP A 59 13.02 16.90 -6.47
N THR A 60 12.88 17.21 -5.18
CA THR A 60 14.02 17.25 -4.23
C THR A 60 14.66 15.88 -4.09
N PHE A 61 13.87 14.81 -4.04
CA PHE A 61 14.36 13.43 -3.96
C PHE A 61 15.20 13.04 -5.20
N PHE A 62 14.70 13.31 -6.41
CA PHE A 62 15.42 13.04 -7.65
C PHE A 62 16.62 14.00 -7.88
N ALA A 63 16.64 15.17 -7.23
CA ALA A 63 17.74 16.13 -7.35
C ALA A 63 18.84 15.96 -6.29
N THR A 64 18.55 15.33 -5.15
CA THR A 64 19.51 15.14 -4.05
C THR A 64 20.41 13.95 -4.35
N PRO A 65 21.74 14.08 -4.49
CA PRO A 65 22.59 12.93 -4.83
C PRO A 65 22.74 11.93 -3.69
N GLU A 66 22.56 10.64 -3.96
CA GLU A 66 23.10 9.56 -3.12
C GLU A 66 24.62 9.50 -3.32
N THR A 67 25.37 9.34 -2.22
CA THR A 67 26.83 9.43 -2.20
C THR A 67 27.52 8.16 -1.69
N ALA A 68 26.78 7.19 -1.14
CA ALA A 68 27.28 5.97 -0.52
C ALA A 68 28.34 6.21 0.58
N LYS A 69 28.39 7.41 1.17
CA LYS A 69 29.38 7.75 2.19
C LYS A 69 29.11 6.96 3.48
N ALA A 70 30.14 6.35 4.04
CA ALA A 70 30.07 5.53 5.26
C ALA A 70 29.35 6.22 6.45
N ARG A 71 29.43 7.56 6.58
CA ARG A 71 28.70 8.32 7.61
C ARG A 71 27.17 8.18 7.52
N PHE A 72 26.64 7.76 6.38
CA PHE A 72 25.21 7.54 6.15
C PHE A 72 24.81 6.07 6.31
N ALA A 73 25.73 5.16 6.65
CA ALA A 73 25.44 3.72 6.80
C ALA A 73 24.55 3.38 8.01
N GLY A 74 24.32 4.33 8.93
CA GLY A 74 23.41 4.16 10.07
C GLY A 74 23.62 2.85 10.83
N SER A 75 22.58 2.03 10.95
CA SER A 75 22.64 0.78 11.72
C SER A 75 23.47 -0.33 11.06
N TYR A 76 23.81 -0.21 9.78
CA TYR A 76 24.64 -1.21 9.09
C TYR A 76 26.12 -1.13 9.49
N GLY A 77 26.56 0.00 10.04
CA GLY A 77 27.94 0.22 10.48
C GLY A 77 28.98 0.40 9.36
N ASN A 78 28.68 -0.05 8.13
CA ASN A 78 29.51 0.12 6.94
C ASN A 78 28.64 0.33 5.69
N THR A 79 29.23 0.86 4.61
CA THR A 79 28.55 0.99 3.32
C THR A 79 28.22 -0.40 2.77
N ILE A 80 26.93 -0.70 2.63
CA ILE A 80 26.42 -1.93 1.99
C ILE A 80 26.36 -1.77 0.46
N HIS A 81 26.15 -2.87 -0.28
CA HIS A 81 26.23 -2.84 -1.74
C HIS A 81 25.10 -1.98 -2.35
N GLU A 82 23.90 -2.04 -1.78
CA GLU A 82 22.71 -1.29 -2.19
C GLU A 82 22.94 0.22 -2.14
N MET A 83 23.75 0.71 -1.18
CA MET A 83 24.14 2.13 -1.12
C MET A 83 25.02 2.52 -2.31
N THR A 84 25.96 1.64 -2.68
CA THR A 84 26.90 1.87 -3.77
C THR A 84 26.18 1.82 -5.12
N GLU A 85 25.29 0.84 -5.29
CA GLU A 85 24.43 0.70 -6.46
C GLU A 85 23.48 1.89 -6.61
N ALA A 86 22.84 2.33 -5.52
CA ALA A 86 21.97 3.51 -5.50
C ALA A 86 22.71 4.78 -5.96
N ARG A 87 23.95 4.99 -5.51
CA ARG A 87 24.81 6.08 -6.00
C ARG A 87 25.05 5.96 -7.50
N ASP A 88 25.31 4.76 -7.99
CA ASP A 88 25.69 4.49 -9.38
C ASP A 88 24.51 4.55 -10.37
N VAL A 89 23.27 4.45 -9.87
CA VAL A 89 22.05 4.80 -10.64
C VAL A 89 22.10 6.26 -11.14
N ARG A 90 22.68 7.18 -10.35
CA ARG A 90 22.83 8.61 -10.69
C ARG A 90 21.52 9.31 -11.06
N MET A 91 20.46 9.04 -10.29
CA MET A 91 19.15 9.69 -10.42
C MET A 91 18.69 10.32 -9.09
N GLY A 92 19.64 10.93 -8.37
CA GLY A 92 19.40 11.50 -7.04
C GLY A 92 19.42 10.42 -5.96
N MET A 93 18.43 10.45 -5.06
CA MET A 93 18.21 9.41 -4.04
C MET A 93 17.42 8.22 -4.58
N TYR A 94 17.03 8.25 -5.87
CA TYR A 94 16.32 7.14 -6.50
C TYR A 94 17.24 5.95 -6.73
N ALA A 95 17.08 4.93 -5.90
CA ALA A 95 17.82 3.68 -5.94
C ALA A 95 17.05 2.61 -6.73
N HIS A 96 17.03 2.70 -8.07
CA HIS A 96 16.39 1.65 -8.89
C HIS A 96 17.03 0.26 -8.73
N SER A 97 18.19 0.18 -8.09
CA SER A 97 18.85 -1.09 -7.76
C SER A 97 18.14 -1.87 -6.65
N ASN A 98 17.12 -1.30 -6.00
CA ASN A 98 16.40 -1.94 -4.90
C ASN A 98 14.88 -1.67 -4.98
N GLN A 99 14.10 -2.70 -4.64
CA GLN A 99 12.65 -2.79 -4.77
C GLN A 99 11.91 -1.68 -4.02
N THR A 100 12.45 -1.23 -2.88
CA THR A 100 11.82 -0.19 -2.06
C THR A 100 11.61 1.14 -2.80
N ALA A 101 12.35 1.38 -3.88
CA ALA A 101 12.22 2.58 -4.70
C ALA A 101 11.28 2.41 -5.90
N HIS A 102 10.97 1.18 -6.31
CA HIS A 102 10.40 0.87 -7.62
C HIS A 102 9.06 1.52 -7.94
N HIS A 103 8.27 1.93 -6.95
CA HIS A 103 6.99 2.62 -7.16
C HIS A 103 7.11 4.15 -7.23
N ILE A 104 8.24 4.73 -6.80
CA ILE A 104 8.37 6.18 -6.55
C ILE A 104 8.12 7.04 -7.80
N PRO A 105 8.63 6.71 -9.02
CA PRO A 105 8.36 7.50 -10.22
C PRO A 105 6.86 7.70 -10.51
N TRP A 106 6.01 6.74 -10.10
CA TRP A 106 4.57 6.79 -10.30
C TRP A 106 3.85 7.66 -9.28
N MET A 107 4.51 8.09 -8.21
CA MET A 107 3.90 9.00 -7.23
C MET A 107 3.66 10.41 -7.80
N TYR A 108 4.32 10.78 -8.91
CA TYR A 108 3.99 11.99 -9.66
C TYR A 108 2.58 11.98 -10.29
N LEU A 109 1.95 10.80 -10.44
CA LEU A 109 0.57 10.71 -10.94
C LEU A 109 -0.40 11.36 -9.94
N TYR A 110 -0.24 11.09 -8.64
CA TYR A 110 -0.99 11.76 -7.58
C TYR A 110 -0.66 13.26 -7.49
N ALA A 111 0.57 13.65 -7.83
CA ALA A 111 0.97 15.05 -7.92
C ALA A 111 0.43 15.79 -9.16
N GLY A 112 -0.26 15.09 -10.07
CA GLY A 112 -0.80 15.67 -11.31
C GLY A 112 0.25 16.05 -12.35
N GLN A 113 1.42 15.40 -12.30
CA GLN A 113 2.54 15.66 -13.21
C GLN A 113 2.97 14.37 -13.92
N PRO A 114 2.06 13.69 -14.66
CA PRO A 114 2.36 12.40 -15.26
C PRO A 114 3.52 12.44 -16.27
N TRP A 115 3.79 13.59 -16.88
CA TRP A 115 4.96 13.78 -17.74
C TRP A 115 6.29 13.54 -17.02
N LYS A 116 6.37 13.74 -15.69
CA LYS A 116 7.57 13.43 -14.91
C LYS A 116 7.73 11.92 -14.73
N THR A 117 6.64 11.19 -14.45
CA THR A 117 6.65 9.71 -14.47
C THR A 117 7.16 9.21 -15.82
N GLN A 118 6.57 9.68 -16.92
CA GLN A 118 6.93 9.28 -18.28
C GLN A 118 8.42 9.49 -18.59
N ARG A 119 8.96 10.67 -18.28
CA ARG A 119 10.38 10.97 -18.46
C ARG A 119 11.28 10.04 -17.65
N ILE A 120 10.97 9.88 -16.36
CA ILE A 120 11.79 9.09 -15.43
C ILE A 120 11.78 7.61 -15.79
N THR A 121 10.60 7.01 -16.04
CA THR A 121 10.51 5.60 -16.41
C THR A 121 11.22 5.33 -17.74
N ARG A 122 11.16 6.26 -18.70
CA ARG A 122 11.88 6.12 -19.98
C ARG A 122 13.39 6.25 -19.82
N GLU A 123 13.86 7.11 -18.92
CA GLU A 123 15.28 7.21 -18.59
C GLU A 123 15.79 5.92 -17.92
N ILE A 124 15.03 5.35 -16.99
CA ILE A 124 15.35 4.09 -16.33
C ILE A 124 15.47 2.95 -17.34
N LEU A 125 14.43 2.74 -18.17
CA LEU A 125 14.43 1.68 -19.19
C LEU A 125 15.59 1.82 -20.18
N ALA A 126 16.01 3.05 -20.49
CA ALA A 126 17.09 3.30 -21.44
C ALA A 126 18.50 3.12 -20.84
N ARG A 127 18.66 3.21 -19.51
CA ARG A 127 19.98 3.23 -18.86
C ARG A 127 20.27 2.03 -17.99
N LEU A 128 19.26 1.48 -17.32
CA LEU A 128 19.46 0.56 -16.18
C LEU A 128 19.15 -0.91 -16.52
N TYR A 129 18.79 -1.18 -17.77
CA TYR A 129 18.51 -2.53 -18.31
C TYR A 129 19.36 -2.83 -19.55
N LEU A 130 20.62 -2.39 -19.54
CA LEU A 130 21.58 -2.56 -20.63
C LEU A 130 22.50 -3.77 -20.43
N GLY A 131 22.20 -4.64 -19.46
CA GLY A 131 23.21 -5.50 -18.88
C GLY A 131 23.86 -6.52 -19.82
N SER A 132 23.15 -6.98 -20.84
CA SER A 132 23.72 -7.83 -21.89
C SER A 132 24.71 -7.08 -22.79
N GLU A 133 24.53 -5.77 -22.96
CA GLU A 133 25.37 -4.92 -23.82
C GLU A 133 26.66 -4.48 -23.11
N ILE A 134 26.60 -4.28 -21.79
CA ILE A 134 27.73 -3.79 -20.98
C ILE A 134 28.33 -4.84 -20.04
N GLY A 135 27.85 -6.09 -20.10
CA GLY A 135 28.34 -7.20 -19.27
C GLY A 135 27.95 -7.10 -17.78
N GLN A 136 26.96 -6.27 -17.43
CA GLN A 136 26.48 -6.05 -16.06
C GLN A 136 24.97 -6.26 -16.01
N GLY A 137 24.48 -7.47 -15.74
CA GLY A 137 23.08 -7.90 -15.95
C GLY A 137 21.99 -6.93 -15.50
N TYR A 138 22.05 -6.42 -14.27
CA TYR A 138 21.08 -5.50 -13.65
C TYR A 138 21.81 -4.40 -12.86
N ALA A 139 21.10 -3.32 -12.54
CA ALA A 139 21.63 -2.22 -11.72
C ALA A 139 21.79 -2.57 -10.22
N GLY A 140 21.19 -3.67 -9.79
CA GLY A 140 21.25 -4.26 -8.45
C GLY A 140 20.79 -5.72 -8.53
N ASP A 141 20.32 -6.27 -7.41
CA ASP A 141 19.79 -7.63 -7.38
C ASP A 141 18.50 -7.76 -8.24
N GLU A 142 18.34 -8.90 -8.91
CA GLU A 142 17.19 -9.16 -9.80
C GLU A 142 15.91 -9.50 -9.01
N ASP A 143 16.11 -10.12 -7.86
CA ASP A 143 15.10 -10.48 -6.86
C ASP A 143 13.89 -11.25 -7.39
N ASN A 144 14.21 -12.45 -7.88
CA ASN A 144 13.25 -13.53 -8.13
C ASN A 144 12.14 -13.16 -9.12
N GLY A 145 12.46 -12.31 -10.10
CA GLY A 145 11.51 -11.83 -11.11
C GLY A 145 10.90 -10.46 -10.82
N GLU A 146 11.14 -9.83 -9.66
CA GLU A 146 10.57 -8.51 -9.35
C GLU A 146 11.10 -7.45 -10.32
N MET A 147 12.42 -7.30 -10.43
CA MET A 147 13.03 -6.26 -11.26
C MET A 147 12.78 -6.52 -12.77
N SER A 148 12.75 -7.79 -13.16
CA SER A 148 12.34 -8.21 -14.51
C SER A 148 10.87 -7.88 -14.81
N ALA A 149 9.97 -8.13 -13.85
CA ALA A 149 8.55 -7.80 -14.01
C ALA A 149 8.33 -6.29 -14.08
N TRP A 150 9.08 -5.50 -13.30
CA TRP A 150 9.10 -4.04 -13.40
C TRP A 150 9.41 -3.59 -14.82
N TYR A 151 10.46 -4.15 -15.44
CA TYR A 151 10.82 -3.84 -16.82
C TYR A 151 9.68 -4.14 -17.79
N LEU A 152 9.09 -5.33 -17.72
CA LEU A 152 8.01 -5.75 -18.62
C LEU A 152 6.80 -4.82 -18.50
N PHE A 153 6.37 -4.50 -17.28
CA PHE A 153 5.27 -3.59 -17.04
C PHE A 153 5.59 -2.18 -17.56
N ALA A 154 6.72 -1.60 -17.14
CA ALA A 154 7.11 -0.25 -17.55
C ALA A 154 7.29 -0.14 -19.08
N ALA A 155 7.82 -1.19 -19.74
CA ALA A 155 7.97 -1.25 -21.19
C ALA A 155 6.62 -1.30 -21.93
N LEU A 156 5.60 -1.93 -21.35
CA LEU A 156 4.21 -1.86 -21.82
C LEU A 156 3.57 -0.48 -21.58
N GLY A 157 4.19 0.36 -20.76
CA GLY A 157 3.63 1.63 -20.31
C GLY A 157 2.60 1.48 -19.20
N LEU A 158 2.62 0.36 -18.47
CA LEU A 158 1.70 0.05 -17.38
C LEU A 158 2.49 -0.28 -16.09
N TYR A 159 1.87 -0.19 -14.91
CA TYR A 159 2.51 -0.67 -13.67
C TYR A 159 1.46 -0.99 -12.60
N PRO A 160 1.56 -2.11 -11.87
CA PRO A 160 0.62 -2.45 -10.80
C PRO A 160 0.97 -1.72 -9.49
N LEU A 161 0.77 -0.40 -9.45
CA LEU A 161 1.20 0.45 -8.31
C LEU A 161 0.57 0.05 -6.97
N ARG A 162 -0.73 -0.28 -6.98
CA ARG A 162 -1.49 -0.66 -5.79
C ARG A 162 -1.72 -2.16 -5.76
N MET A 163 -0.73 -2.91 -5.32
CA MET A 163 -0.85 -4.36 -5.19
C MET A 163 -2.06 -4.74 -4.33
N GLY A 164 -2.89 -5.67 -4.83
CA GLY A 164 -4.18 -6.04 -4.23
C GLY A 164 -5.38 -5.25 -4.77
N ALA A 165 -5.19 -4.11 -5.44
CA ALA A 165 -6.23 -3.42 -6.19
C ALA A 165 -6.24 -3.88 -7.66
N PRO A 166 -7.42 -4.07 -8.28
CA PRO A 166 -7.51 -4.57 -9.66
C PRO A 166 -7.32 -3.44 -10.67
N GLU A 167 -6.14 -2.84 -10.72
CA GLU A 167 -5.83 -1.70 -11.59
C GLU A 167 -4.33 -1.59 -11.92
N TYR A 168 -4.05 -0.82 -12.97
CA TYR A 168 -2.69 -0.48 -13.41
C TYR A 168 -2.60 1.02 -13.64
N VAL A 169 -1.50 1.63 -13.21
CA VAL A 169 -1.18 3.01 -13.57
C VAL A 169 -0.46 3.07 -14.91
N ILE A 170 -0.54 4.20 -15.59
CA ILE A 170 -0.08 4.40 -16.96
C ILE A 170 1.18 5.28 -16.95
N GLY A 171 2.25 4.77 -17.58
CA GLY A 171 3.50 5.47 -17.82
C GLY A 171 3.67 5.88 -19.28
N SER A 172 4.87 5.67 -19.82
CA SER A 172 5.17 5.82 -21.26
C SER A 172 5.60 4.45 -21.81
N PRO A 173 4.94 3.92 -22.85
CA PRO A 173 5.38 2.67 -23.48
C PRO A 173 6.77 2.81 -24.11
N LEU A 174 7.49 1.68 -24.24
CA LEU A 174 8.85 1.60 -24.79
C LEU A 174 8.87 1.25 -26.28
N PHE A 175 7.93 0.40 -26.72
CA PHE A 175 7.86 -0.05 -28.12
C PHE A 175 6.84 0.76 -28.92
N LYS A 176 6.97 0.72 -30.25
CA LYS A 176 5.95 1.28 -31.16
C LYS A 176 4.67 0.46 -31.18
N GLN A 177 4.80 -0.85 -30.97
CA GLN A 177 3.68 -1.75 -30.76
C GLN A 177 4.12 -2.89 -29.82
N ALA A 178 3.25 -3.26 -28.89
CA ALA A 178 3.37 -4.47 -28.10
C ALA A 178 2.02 -5.22 -28.09
N ARG A 179 2.07 -6.55 -28.07
CA ARG A 179 0.87 -7.40 -27.98
C ARG A 179 1.07 -8.43 -26.88
N VAL A 180 0.09 -8.53 -25.99
CA VAL A 180 0.08 -9.51 -24.89
C VAL A 180 -1.09 -10.46 -25.12
N HIS A 181 -0.79 -11.74 -25.28
CA HIS A 181 -1.80 -12.79 -25.34
C HIS A 181 -2.28 -13.09 -23.92
N LEU A 182 -3.57 -12.89 -23.68
CA LEU A 182 -4.17 -13.05 -22.35
C LEU A 182 -4.73 -14.47 -22.18
N PRO A 183 -4.81 -14.97 -20.94
CA PRO A 183 -5.62 -16.13 -20.62
C PRO A 183 -7.05 -15.97 -21.17
N GLY A 184 -7.61 -17.03 -21.76
CA GLY A 184 -8.93 -16.98 -22.40
C GLY A 184 -8.93 -16.48 -23.84
N GLY A 185 -7.77 -16.25 -24.46
CA GLY A 185 -7.63 -15.97 -25.89
C GLY A 185 -7.78 -14.50 -26.29
N GLY A 186 -8.01 -13.60 -25.33
CA GLY A 186 -8.01 -12.16 -25.56
C GLY A 186 -6.59 -11.63 -25.89
N MET A 187 -6.53 -10.45 -26.49
CA MET A 187 -5.26 -9.78 -26.79
C MET A 187 -5.29 -8.35 -26.29
N LEU A 188 -4.30 -7.98 -25.48
CA LEU A 188 -4.03 -6.57 -25.16
C LEU A 188 -3.02 -6.04 -26.19
N THR A 189 -3.42 -5.03 -26.94
CA THR A 189 -2.58 -4.36 -27.93
C THR A 189 -2.25 -2.97 -27.44
N VAL A 190 -0.96 -2.65 -27.33
CA VAL A 190 -0.45 -1.30 -27.03
C VAL A 190 0.14 -0.74 -28.31
N ASN A 191 -0.44 0.34 -28.82
CA ASN A 191 0.01 1.06 -30.01
C ASN A 191 0.58 2.42 -29.61
N ALA A 192 1.81 2.70 -30.03
CA ALA A 192 2.48 3.99 -29.82
C ALA A 192 3.37 4.31 -31.04
N PRO A 193 2.81 4.46 -32.25
CA PRO A 193 3.59 4.47 -33.49
C PRO A 193 4.61 5.63 -33.56
N GLN A 194 4.34 6.74 -32.87
CA GLN A 194 5.25 7.89 -32.78
C GLN A 194 6.36 7.71 -31.75
N ASN A 195 6.39 6.60 -30.99
CA ASN A 195 7.38 6.39 -29.94
C ASN A 195 8.81 6.38 -30.48
N SER A 196 9.69 7.09 -29.78
CA SER A 196 11.11 7.21 -30.09
C SER A 196 11.89 7.58 -28.81
N PRO A 197 13.23 7.67 -28.85
CA PRO A 197 14.00 8.25 -27.74
C PRO A 197 13.63 9.71 -27.41
N GLN A 198 13.09 10.46 -28.39
CA GLN A 198 12.64 11.84 -28.20
C GLN A 198 11.17 11.91 -27.78
N ASN A 199 10.31 11.07 -28.37
CA ASN A 199 8.87 11.08 -28.16
C ASN A 199 8.48 10.22 -26.96
N VAL A 200 8.77 10.72 -25.76
CA VAL A 200 8.54 10.03 -24.48
C VAL A 200 7.25 10.44 -23.79
N TYR A 201 6.58 11.51 -24.23
CA TYR A 201 5.43 12.08 -23.54
C TYR A 201 4.11 11.68 -24.20
N VAL A 202 3.17 11.20 -23.39
CA VAL A 202 1.81 10.90 -23.84
C VAL A 202 1.06 12.19 -24.12
N GLN A 203 0.58 12.37 -25.34
CA GLN A 203 -0.24 13.50 -25.79
C GLN A 203 -1.73 13.19 -25.65
N SER A 204 -2.12 11.97 -26.00
CA SER A 204 -3.47 11.45 -25.81
C SER A 204 -3.43 9.92 -25.70
N LEU A 205 -4.50 9.34 -25.13
CA LEU A 205 -4.71 7.90 -25.07
C LEU A 205 -6.14 7.59 -25.47
N LYS A 206 -6.34 6.54 -26.26
CA LYS A 206 -7.65 5.91 -26.46
C LYS A 206 -7.64 4.48 -25.94
N LEU A 207 -8.71 4.10 -25.27
CA LEU A 207 -9.03 2.73 -24.89
C LEU A 207 -10.16 2.24 -25.79
N ASN A 208 -9.89 1.24 -26.63
CA ASN A 208 -10.85 0.70 -27.61
C ASN A 208 -11.50 1.81 -28.45
N GLY A 209 -10.68 2.72 -28.97
CA GLY A 209 -11.10 3.87 -29.79
C GLY A 209 -11.74 5.04 -29.02
N LYS A 210 -12.04 4.89 -27.73
CA LYS A 210 -12.63 5.96 -26.90
C LYS A 210 -11.56 6.76 -26.16
N PRO A 211 -11.65 8.10 -26.11
CA PRO A 211 -10.71 8.90 -25.33
C PRO A 211 -10.60 8.45 -23.87
N TRP A 212 -9.37 8.34 -23.38
CA TRP A 212 -9.05 8.00 -22.01
C TRP A 212 -8.11 9.04 -21.42
N ARG A 213 -8.52 9.67 -20.33
CA ARG A 213 -7.75 10.75 -19.68
C ARG A 213 -7.13 10.36 -18.34
N LYS A 214 -7.63 9.30 -17.71
CA LYS A 214 -7.13 8.83 -16.42
C LYS A 214 -5.72 8.25 -16.59
N THR A 215 -4.86 8.50 -15.61
CA THR A 215 -3.49 7.97 -15.51
C THR A 215 -3.44 6.53 -15.00
N TRP A 216 -4.58 5.84 -15.00
CA TRP A 216 -4.73 4.47 -14.58
C TRP A 216 -5.87 3.80 -15.35
N LEU A 217 -5.94 2.49 -15.27
CA LEU A 217 -6.97 1.67 -15.87
C LEU A 217 -7.35 0.50 -14.95
N PRO A 218 -8.65 0.19 -14.80
CA PRO A 218 -9.07 -0.99 -14.07
C PRO A 218 -8.72 -2.25 -14.86
N HIS A 219 -8.29 -3.31 -14.17
CA HIS A 219 -7.97 -4.60 -14.78
C HIS A 219 -9.12 -5.12 -15.64
N ALA A 220 -10.37 -4.95 -15.20
CA ALA A 220 -11.56 -5.37 -15.95
C ALA A 220 -11.68 -4.71 -17.35
N ALA A 221 -11.07 -3.55 -17.58
CA ALA A 221 -11.07 -2.89 -18.88
C ALA A 221 -10.13 -3.55 -19.90
N ILE A 222 -9.17 -4.35 -19.45
CA ILE A 222 -8.17 -5.00 -20.31
C ILE A 222 -8.18 -6.53 -20.21
N ALA A 223 -8.81 -7.12 -19.18
CA ALA A 223 -8.77 -8.55 -18.87
C ALA A 223 -9.28 -9.47 -20.00
N LYS A 224 -10.18 -8.97 -20.87
CA LYS A 224 -10.74 -9.72 -22.01
C LYS A 224 -10.11 -9.34 -23.35
N GLY A 225 -9.01 -8.60 -23.31
CA GLY A 225 -8.40 -7.96 -24.47
C GLY A 225 -8.88 -6.52 -24.64
N ALA A 226 -7.98 -5.67 -25.14
CA ALA A 226 -8.21 -4.25 -25.36
C ALA A 226 -7.16 -3.69 -26.32
N THR A 227 -7.43 -2.53 -26.90
CA THR A 227 -6.46 -1.72 -27.62
C THR A 227 -6.23 -0.41 -26.88
N LEU A 228 -4.96 -0.12 -26.56
CA LEU A 228 -4.47 1.13 -26.01
C LEU A 228 -3.72 1.88 -27.10
N ASP A 229 -4.31 2.95 -27.64
CA ASP A 229 -3.70 3.78 -28.67
C ASP A 229 -3.13 5.06 -28.06
N PHE A 230 -1.81 5.08 -27.87
CA PHE A 230 -1.05 6.22 -27.40
C PHE A 230 -0.63 7.11 -28.56
N GLU A 231 -0.89 8.40 -28.42
CA GLU A 231 -0.26 9.44 -29.22
C GLU A 231 0.95 9.96 -28.44
N MET A 232 2.16 9.78 -28.98
CA MET A 232 3.40 10.19 -28.32
C MET A 232 3.97 11.48 -28.92
N GLY A 233 4.64 12.29 -28.10
CA GLY A 233 5.26 13.55 -28.52
C GLY A 233 6.51 13.90 -27.73
N PRO A 234 7.31 14.87 -28.21
CA PRO A 234 8.61 15.22 -27.64
C PRO A 234 8.54 16.20 -26.47
N THR A 235 7.37 16.77 -26.18
CA THR A 235 7.17 17.73 -25.10
C THR A 235 6.05 17.28 -24.16
N PRO A 236 6.12 17.64 -22.85
CA PRO A 236 5.04 17.38 -21.90
C PRO A 236 3.69 17.91 -22.39
N SER A 237 2.64 17.10 -22.24
CA SER A 237 1.26 17.50 -22.53
C SER A 237 0.47 17.71 -21.23
N ARG A 238 -0.81 18.10 -21.35
CA ARG A 238 -1.76 18.18 -20.22
C ARG A 238 -2.54 16.88 -19.97
N TRP A 239 -2.24 15.80 -20.71
CA TRP A 239 -2.90 14.52 -20.53
C TRP A 239 -2.70 14.03 -19.08
N GLY A 240 -3.76 13.52 -18.46
CA GLY A 240 -3.68 12.91 -17.12
C GLY A 240 -3.38 13.87 -15.96
N SER A 241 -3.46 15.18 -16.17
CA SER A 241 -3.07 16.18 -15.16
C SER A 241 -4.23 16.69 -14.29
N GLY A 242 -5.47 16.33 -14.66
CA GLY A 242 -6.68 16.74 -13.95
C GLY A 242 -6.75 16.19 -12.53
N PRO A 243 -7.57 16.80 -11.65
CA PRO A 243 -7.82 16.27 -10.30
C PRO A 243 -8.49 14.90 -10.31
N ASP A 244 -9.34 14.62 -11.31
CA ASP A 244 -10.07 13.33 -11.46
C ASP A 244 -9.33 12.31 -12.34
N ASP A 245 -8.16 12.68 -12.85
CA ASP A 245 -7.34 11.80 -13.72
C ASP A 245 -6.37 10.93 -12.90
N VAL A 246 -6.26 11.15 -11.57
CA VAL A 246 -5.34 10.45 -10.66
C VAL A 246 -5.78 9.01 -10.34
N PRO A 247 -4.85 8.12 -9.93
CA PRO A 247 -5.22 6.79 -9.41
C PRO A 247 -6.10 6.88 -8.16
N PRO A 248 -6.95 5.89 -7.88
CA PRO A 248 -7.76 5.91 -6.67
C PRO A 248 -6.90 5.82 -5.40
N SER A 249 -7.40 6.39 -4.30
CA SER A 249 -6.74 6.42 -2.99
C SER A 249 -7.75 6.10 -1.88
N LEU A 250 -7.27 5.69 -0.70
CA LEU A 250 -8.13 5.48 0.46
C LEU A 250 -8.67 6.81 1.01
N THR A 251 -7.81 7.83 1.05
CA THR A 251 -8.16 9.19 1.43
C THR A 251 -8.77 9.91 0.23
N ALA A 252 -9.92 10.56 0.44
CA ALA A 252 -10.54 11.39 -0.57
C ALA A 252 -9.71 12.65 -0.84
N GLN A 253 -9.74 13.15 -2.08
CA GLN A 253 -9.00 14.34 -2.47
C GLN A 253 -9.30 15.54 -1.55
N GLY A 254 -8.24 16.23 -1.12
CA GLY A 254 -8.33 17.39 -0.22
C GLY A 254 -8.67 17.06 1.23
N LYS A 255 -8.76 15.78 1.60
CA LYS A 255 -8.88 15.32 2.99
C LYS A 255 -7.52 14.88 3.51
N ARG A 256 -7.34 14.94 4.83
CA ARG A 256 -6.20 14.32 5.49
C ARG A 256 -6.52 12.85 5.76
N PRO A 257 -5.50 11.97 5.73
CA PRO A 257 -5.68 10.58 6.17
C PRO A 257 -6.29 10.52 7.57
N ALA A 258 -7.31 9.70 7.70
CA ALA A 258 -7.97 9.37 8.96
C ALA A 258 -8.03 7.83 9.03
N PRO A 259 -6.96 7.16 9.48
CA PRO A 259 -6.99 5.73 9.68
C PRO A 259 -8.05 5.37 10.73
N LEU A 260 -8.66 4.19 10.58
CA LEU A 260 -9.52 3.65 11.62
C LEU A 260 -8.64 3.35 12.84
N GLY A 261 -9.13 3.69 14.03
CA GLY A 261 -8.51 3.31 15.27
C GLY A 261 -9.33 2.25 15.98
N ASP A 262 -8.67 1.49 16.85
CA ASP A 262 -9.36 0.55 17.71
C ASP A 262 -10.19 1.27 18.78
N LEU A 263 -11.45 0.87 18.88
CA LEU A 263 -12.41 1.40 19.82
C LEU A 263 -12.43 0.61 21.14
N LEU A 264 -11.66 -0.47 21.26
CA LEU A 264 -11.40 -1.18 22.53
C LEU A 264 -10.38 -0.44 23.42
N GLY A 265 -10.46 0.90 23.49
CA GLY A 265 -9.52 1.76 24.21
C GLY A 265 -9.25 1.39 25.67
N ALA A 266 -8.41 2.14 26.38
CA ALA A 266 -7.82 1.69 27.65
C ALA A 266 -8.81 1.27 28.78
N ASP A 267 -10.06 1.73 28.72
CA ASP A 267 -11.12 1.38 29.69
C ASP A 267 -11.99 0.19 29.25
N ALA A 268 -11.70 -0.40 28.10
CA ALA A 268 -12.45 -1.52 27.56
C ALA A 268 -12.30 -2.76 28.45
N ARG A 269 -13.34 -3.60 28.42
CA ARG A 269 -13.35 -4.90 29.08
C ARG A 269 -13.80 -5.95 28.09
N VAL A 270 -12.98 -6.99 27.98
CA VAL A 270 -13.27 -8.19 27.18
C VAL A 270 -13.46 -9.36 28.13
N SER A 271 -14.62 -10.02 28.08
CA SER A 271 -14.95 -11.13 28.98
C SER A 271 -15.54 -12.33 28.24
N LEU A 272 -15.24 -13.54 28.73
CA LEU A 272 -15.87 -14.78 28.27
C LEU A 272 -17.24 -15.00 28.91
N ASP A 273 -17.95 -16.02 28.43
CA ASP A 273 -19.28 -16.41 28.88
C ASP A 273 -19.32 -16.92 30.33
N ASP A 274 -18.18 -17.38 30.86
CA ASP A 274 -18.02 -17.78 32.26
C ASP A 274 -17.63 -16.60 33.18
N GLY A 275 -17.58 -15.38 32.64
CA GLY A 275 -17.26 -14.15 33.39
C GLY A 275 -15.76 -13.90 33.58
N ARG A 276 -14.88 -14.79 33.08
CA ARG A 276 -13.44 -14.53 33.11
C ARG A 276 -13.08 -13.39 32.17
N GLU A 277 -12.23 -12.50 32.65
CA GLU A 277 -11.64 -11.45 31.83
C GLU A 277 -10.60 -12.06 30.87
N ALA A 278 -10.61 -11.58 29.64
CA ALA A 278 -9.83 -12.08 28.53
C ALA A 278 -8.87 -10.99 28.04
N THR A 279 -8.00 -10.51 28.95
CA THR A 279 -7.11 -9.36 28.70
C THR A 279 -6.25 -9.53 27.46
N ALA A 280 -5.74 -10.75 27.24
CA ALA A 280 -4.96 -11.11 26.06
C ALA A 280 -5.65 -10.72 24.74
N LEU A 281 -6.99 -10.72 24.67
CA LEU A 281 -7.69 -10.37 23.43
C LEU A 281 -7.62 -8.89 23.04
N HIS A 282 -7.04 -8.01 23.85
CA HIS A 282 -6.97 -6.57 23.59
C HIS A 282 -5.77 -5.89 24.30
N ASP A 283 -4.69 -6.63 24.53
CA ASP A 283 -3.46 -6.10 25.16
C ASP A 283 -2.41 -5.62 24.14
N ASP A 284 -2.80 -5.55 22.85
CA ASP A 284 -1.93 -5.25 21.71
C ASP A 284 -0.71 -6.21 21.57
N ASP A 285 -0.81 -7.44 22.12
CA ASP A 285 0.24 -8.46 22.07
C ASP A 285 -0.27 -9.80 21.49
N ALA A 286 -0.01 -10.02 20.20
CA ALA A 286 -0.36 -11.29 19.55
C ALA A 286 0.38 -12.53 20.13
N GLY A 287 1.35 -12.35 21.03
CA GLY A 287 2.02 -13.42 21.76
C GLY A 287 1.22 -13.99 22.94
N THR A 288 0.22 -13.26 23.44
CA THR A 288 -0.69 -13.75 24.49
C THR A 288 -1.95 -14.35 23.84
N VAL A 289 -2.59 -15.34 24.49
CA VAL A 289 -3.73 -16.06 23.91
C VAL A 289 -4.81 -16.41 24.93
N VAL A 290 -6.04 -16.52 24.43
CA VAL A 290 -7.20 -17.05 25.17
C VAL A 290 -7.75 -18.29 24.48
N ALA A 291 -7.90 -19.36 25.24
CA ALA A 291 -8.58 -20.56 24.77
C ALA A 291 -10.10 -20.32 24.69
N VAL A 292 -10.68 -20.57 23.52
CA VAL A 292 -12.12 -20.51 23.25
C VAL A 292 -12.67 -21.91 22.95
N LEU A 293 -13.89 -22.17 23.44
CA LEU A 293 -14.59 -23.43 23.21
C LEU A 293 -15.47 -23.32 21.96
N ARG A 294 -16.07 -24.45 21.56
CA ARG A 294 -16.95 -24.55 20.38
C ARG A 294 -18.06 -23.50 20.34
N ALA A 295 -18.57 -23.07 21.49
CA ALA A 295 -19.70 -22.15 21.62
C ALA A 295 -19.45 -20.99 22.58
N SER A 296 -18.18 -20.62 22.81
CA SER A 296 -17.84 -19.47 23.66
C SER A 296 -18.47 -18.17 23.15
N THR A 297 -18.85 -17.31 24.09
CA THR A 297 -19.26 -15.94 23.80
C THR A 297 -18.26 -14.99 24.39
N ILE A 298 -17.78 -14.04 23.58
CA ILE A 298 -16.85 -12.98 24.00
C ILE A 298 -17.64 -11.68 24.02
N THR A 299 -17.69 -10.98 25.15
CA THR A 299 -18.37 -9.69 25.29
C THR A 299 -17.33 -8.58 25.39
N LEU A 300 -17.58 -7.49 24.67
CA LEU A 300 -16.76 -6.30 24.53
C LEU A 300 -17.56 -5.12 25.06
N SER A 301 -17.03 -4.40 26.05
CA SER A 301 -17.70 -3.28 26.73
C SER A 301 -16.70 -2.20 27.11
N GLY A 302 -17.17 -1.03 27.57
CA GLY A 302 -16.27 0.08 27.92
C GLY A 302 -15.59 0.71 26.69
N LEU A 303 -16.24 0.62 25.53
CA LEU A 303 -15.68 1.08 24.26
C LEU A 303 -15.59 2.60 24.19
N GLU A 304 -14.59 3.07 23.46
CA GLU A 304 -14.50 4.45 23.03
C GLU A 304 -15.71 4.84 22.17
N HIS A 305 -16.06 6.12 22.19
CA HIS A 305 -17.16 6.62 21.37
C HIS A 305 -16.83 6.50 19.88
N GLY A 306 -17.60 5.68 19.15
CA GLY A 306 -17.38 5.53 17.72
C GLY A 306 -18.39 4.62 17.05
N THR A 307 -18.23 4.45 15.75
CA THR A 307 -18.96 3.45 14.96
C THR A 307 -17.94 2.47 14.39
N PRO A 308 -17.76 1.29 15.02
CA PRO A 308 -16.98 0.21 14.44
C PRO A 308 -17.48 -0.11 13.03
N ARG A 309 -16.56 -0.15 12.07
CA ARG A 309 -16.81 -0.50 10.66
C ARG A 309 -16.16 -1.82 10.28
N LEU A 310 -15.06 -2.15 10.93
CA LEU A 310 -14.37 -3.42 10.83
C LEU A 310 -14.22 -4.01 12.23
N TYR A 311 -14.10 -5.31 12.31
CA TYR A 311 -13.45 -5.96 13.45
C TYR A 311 -12.36 -6.89 12.91
N THR A 312 -11.33 -7.12 13.71
CA THR A 312 -10.31 -8.12 13.42
C THR A 312 -10.44 -9.27 14.39
N LEU A 313 -9.98 -10.45 13.97
CA LEU A 313 -9.71 -11.57 14.86
C LEU A 313 -8.32 -12.06 14.51
N THR A 314 -7.48 -12.29 15.53
CA THR A 314 -6.15 -12.90 15.37
C THR A 314 -6.19 -14.30 15.96
N SER A 315 -5.82 -15.31 15.18
CA SER A 315 -5.66 -16.68 15.70
C SER A 315 -4.46 -16.76 16.64
N GLY A 316 -4.51 -17.66 17.63
CA GLY A 316 -3.34 -17.97 18.46
C GLY A 316 -2.27 -18.78 17.74
N THR A 317 -1.67 -19.72 18.47
CA THR A 317 -0.45 -20.44 18.02
C THR A 317 -0.70 -21.54 16.98
N ALA A 318 -1.95 -21.73 16.55
CA ALA A 318 -2.34 -22.77 15.61
C ALA A 318 -3.38 -22.27 14.59
N ALA A 319 -3.41 -22.93 13.43
CA ALA A 319 -4.46 -22.74 12.43
C ALA A 319 -5.84 -23.13 12.99
N ILE A 320 -6.88 -22.42 12.54
CA ILE A 320 -8.28 -22.68 12.91
C ILE A 320 -9.03 -23.11 11.65
N GLY A 321 -9.64 -24.30 11.71
CA GLY A 321 -10.47 -24.83 10.63
C GLY A 321 -11.75 -24.03 10.40
N ALA A 322 -12.65 -24.57 9.57
CA ALA A 322 -13.92 -23.94 9.23
C ALA A 322 -14.71 -23.53 10.48
N SER A 323 -14.88 -22.22 10.66
CA SER A 323 -15.49 -21.59 11.81
C SER A 323 -16.59 -20.64 11.37
N ALA A 324 -17.48 -20.33 12.30
CA ALA A 324 -18.56 -19.38 12.10
C ALA A 324 -18.72 -18.57 13.38
N TRP A 325 -19.32 -17.39 13.27
CA TRP A 325 -19.69 -16.60 14.43
C TRP A 325 -20.76 -15.58 14.07
N THR A 326 -21.40 -15.04 15.10
CA THR A 326 -22.35 -13.93 14.99
C THR A 326 -21.83 -12.80 15.85
N LEU A 327 -21.66 -11.62 15.25
CA LEU A 327 -21.41 -10.38 15.98
C LEU A 327 -22.76 -9.74 16.29
N GLU A 328 -23.01 -9.52 17.57
CA GLU A 328 -24.19 -8.82 18.07
C GLU A 328 -23.79 -7.54 18.78
N ALA A 329 -24.66 -6.55 18.80
CA ALA A 329 -24.43 -5.28 19.49
C ALA A 329 -25.71 -4.80 20.20
N ARG A 330 -25.55 -3.99 21.25
CA ARG A 330 -26.68 -3.35 21.96
C ARG A 330 -26.32 -1.98 22.52
N SER A 331 -27.34 -1.12 22.64
CA SER A 331 -27.26 0.08 23.48
C SER A 331 -27.30 -0.30 24.97
N ALA A 332 -26.91 0.61 25.86
CA ALA A 332 -26.93 0.37 27.30
C ALA A 332 -28.32 -0.10 27.78
N GLY A 333 -28.40 -1.31 28.34
CA GLY A 333 -29.65 -1.93 28.80
C GLY A 333 -30.61 -2.39 27.69
N GLY A 334 -30.22 -2.28 26.42
CA GLY A 334 -31.04 -2.66 25.27
C GLY A 334 -30.98 -4.15 24.91
N ALA A 335 -31.83 -4.56 23.96
CA ALA A 335 -31.78 -5.90 23.38
C ALA A 335 -30.59 -6.07 22.41
N TRP A 336 -30.01 -7.26 22.38
CA TRP A 336 -28.98 -7.65 21.42
C TRP A 336 -29.54 -7.70 20.00
N LYS A 337 -28.80 -7.14 19.05
CA LYS A 337 -29.09 -7.16 17.62
C LYS A 337 -27.91 -7.75 16.87
N ILE A 338 -28.17 -8.61 15.90
CA ILE A 338 -27.15 -9.12 14.99
C ILE A 338 -26.70 -7.98 14.08
N VAL A 339 -25.40 -7.70 14.07
CA VAL A 339 -24.78 -6.67 13.21
C VAL A 339 -23.88 -7.28 12.13
N ASP A 340 -23.39 -8.51 12.34
CA ASP A 340 -22.64 -9.27 11.36
C ASP A 340 -22.75 -10.79 11.59
N GLN A 341 -22.62 -11.58 10.51
CA GLN A 341 -22.57 -13.05 10.57
C GLN A 341 -21.52 -13.59 9.60
N ARG A 342 -20.76 -14.59 10.05
CA ARG A 342 -19.73 -15.25 9.25
C ARG A 342 -19.88 -16.76 9.29
N SER A 343 -19.47 -17.40 8.21
CA SER A 343 -19.53 -18.85 8.03
C SER A 343 -18.39 -19.34 7.15
N ASP A 344 -17.88 -20.55 7.44
CA ASP A 344 -16.77 -21.19 6.73
C ASP A 344 -15.49 -20.34 6.69
N GLU A 345 -15.28 -19.56 7.75
CA GLU A 345 -14.06 -18.76 7.91
C GLU A 345 -12.94 -19.63 8.47
N ARG A 346 -11.71 -19.40 7.98
CA ARG A 346 -10.53 -20.19 8.34
C ARG A 346 -9.36 -19.29 8.69
N PHE A 347 -8.50 -19.77 9.57
CA PHE A 347 -7.21 -19.18 9.87
C PHE A 347 -6.16 -20.20 9.43
N GLN A 348 -5.53 -19.94 8.29
CA GLN A 348 -4.62 -20.88 7.64
C GLN A 348 -3.27 -20.96 8.35
N TRP A 349 -2.85 -19.88 9.01
CA TRP A 349 -1.55 -19.78 9.67
C TRP A 349 -1.72 -19.40 11.15
N PRO A 350 -0.80 -19.82 12.03
CA PRO A 350 -0.67 -19.25 13.37
C PRO A 350 -0.52 -17.73 13.31
N LEU A 351 -1.00 -17.03 14.35
CA LEU A 351 -0.88 -15.57 14.48
C LEU A 351 -1.44 -14.79 13.28
N GLN A 352 -2.41 -15.38 12.57
CA GLN A 352 -3.04 -14.73 11.44
C GLN A 352 -4.14 -13.78 11.91
N THR A 353 -3.94 -12.48 11.68
CA THR A 353 -4.99 -11.46 11.79
C THR A 353 -5.87 -11.47 10.54
N ARG A 354 -7.19 -11.52 10.74
CA ARG A 354 -8.18 -11.44 9.66
C ARG A 354 -9.15 -10.29 9.91
N PRO A 355 -9.28 -9.31 8.99
CA PRO A 355 -10.25 -8.23 9.09
C PRO A 355 -11.60 -8.59 8.47
N PHE A 356 -12.68 -8.10 9.07
CA PHE A 356 -14.06 -8.34 8.64
C PHE A 356 -14.88 -7.05 8.67
N ARG A 357 -15.53 -6.70 7.56
CA ARG A 357 -16.43 -5.54 7.47
C ARG A 357 -17.79 -5.85 8.10
N ILE A 358 -18.15 -5.11 9.15
CA ILE A 358 -19.44 -5.26 9.81
C ILE A 358 -20.56 -4.95 8.80
N THR A 359 -21.49 -5.89 8.63
CA THR A 359 -22.57 -5.79 7.64
C THR A 359 -23.50 -4.60 7.93
N THR A 360 -23.85 -4.38 9.19
CA THR A 360 -24.67 -3.25 9.64
C THR A 360 -23.99 -2.49 10.78
N PRO A 361 -23.01 -1.60 10.46
CA PRO A 361 -22.28 -0.86 11.47
C PRO A 361 -23.21 0.12 12.21
N GLY A 362 -22.90 0.38 13.48
CA GLY A 362 -23.61 1.36 14.30
C GLY A 362 -22.82 1.66 15.57
N ALA A 363 -23.22 2.69 16.31
CA ALA A 363 -22.63 3.03 17.61
C ALA A 363 -23.42 2.33 18.72
N TYR A 364 -22.75 1.49 19.50
CA TYR A 364 -23.36 0.68 20.55
C TYR A 364 -22.49 0.70 21.81
N ALA A 365 -23.10 0.42 22.96
CA ALA A 365 -22.38 0.39 24.24
C ALA A 365 -21.60 -0.91 24.43
N GLU A 366 -22.11 -2.01 23.86
CA GLU A 366 -21.53 -3.33 23.98
C GLU A 366 -21.66 -4.09 22.67
N TYR A 367 -20.66 -4.94 22.41
CA TYR A 367 -20.66 -5.94 21.35
C TYR A 367 -20.42 -7.31 21.96
N ARG A 368 -20.89 -8.36 21.29
CA ARG A 368 -20.49 -9.71 21.63
C ARG A 368 -20.32 -10.58 20.41
N LEU A 369 -19.30 -11.42 20.45
CA LEU A 369 -18.99 -12.39 19.43
C LEU A 369 -19.43 -13.77 19.93
N ARG A 370 -20.48 -14.31 19.33
CA ARG A 370 -20.93 -15.68 19.59
C ARG A 370 -20.23 -16.64 18.64
N LEU A 371 -19.29 -17.41 19.17
CA LEU A 371 -18.46 -18.30 18.36
C LEU A 371 -19.16 -19.62 18.05
N LYS A 372 -18.82 -20.17 16.89
CA LYS A 372 -19.11 -21.54 16.47
C LYS A 372 -17.82 -22.13 15.88
N MET A 373 -16.97 -22.64 16.77
CA MET A 373 -15.68 -23.23 16.42
C MET A 373 -15.79 -24.73 16.15
N PRO A 374 -14.96 -25.31 15.25
CA PRO A 374 -14.97 -26.74 14.96
C PRO A 374 -14.48 -27.58 16.16
N ALA A 375 -13.58 -27.02 16.97
CA ALA A 375 -13.01 -27.61 18.19
C ALA A 375 -12.61 -26.47 19.15
N ARG A 376 -11.96 -26.81 20.27
CA ARG A 376 -11.25 -25.83 21.09
C ARG A 376 -10.19 -25.15 20.21
N ALA A 377 -10.11 -23.83 20.31
CA ALA A 377 -9.15 -23.01 19.56
C ALA A 377 -8.56 -21.92 20.46
N GLU A 378 -7.61 -21.16 19.94
CA GLU A 378 -7.00 -20.02 20.60
C GLU A 378 -7.20 -18.78 19.76
N LEU A 379 -7.57 -17.67 20.41
CA LEU A 379 -7.53 -16.34 19.81
C LEU A 379 -6.49 -15.52 20.56
N ALA A 380 -5.71 -14.75 19.81
CA ALA A 380 -4.72 -13.83 20.35
C ALA A 380 -5.36 -12.46 20.56
N GLU A 381 -6.09 -11.93 19.59
CA GLU A 381 -6.51 -10.52 19.61
C GLU A 381 -7.86 -10.31 18.91
N ILE A 382 -8.59 -9.29 19.33
CA ILE A 382 -9.81 -8.77 18.73
C ILE A 382 -9.72 -7.24 18.74
N GLU A 383 -9.90 -6.60 17.60
CA GLU A 383 -10.03 -5.14 17.52
C GLU A 383 -11.42 -4.75 17.00
N LEU A 384 -11.96 -3.61 17.44
CA LEU A 384 -13.14 -2.96 16.87
C LEU A 384 -12.73 -1.65 16.19
N LEU A 385 -12.44 -1.70 14.89
CA LEU A 385 -11.89 -0.56 14.18
C LEU A 385 -12.98 0.37 13.65
N GLY A 386 -12.92 1.64 14.04
CA GLY A 386 -13.85 2.68 13.64
C GLY A 386 -13.19 4.06 13.53
N ASP A 387 -14.00 5.05 13.16
CA ASP A 387 -13.57 6.43 13.22
C ASP A 387 -13.41 6.82 14.69
N LEU A 388 -12.18 7.13 15.13
CA LEU A 388 -11.95 7.66 16.47
C LEU A 388 -12.56 9.07 16.58
N PRO A 389 -13.02 9.49 17.77
CA PRO A 389 -13.34 10.89 18.01
C PRO A 389 -12.12 11.72 17.63
N GLN A 390 -12.32 12.78 16.82
CA GLN A 390 -11.22 13.72 16.59
C GLN A 390 -10.84 14.29 17.96
N THR A 391 -9.64 13.92 18.42
CA THR A 391 -9.01 14.59 19.56
C THR A 391 -8.95 16.07 19.22
N ARG A 392 -9.59 16.89 20.06
CA ARG A 392 -9.71 18.34 19.87
C ARG A 392 -8.36 19.04 19.89
#